data_AF-B2J742-F1
#
_entry.id   AF-B2J742-F1
#
_cell.length_a   1.000
_cell.length_b   1.000
_cell.length_c   1.000
_cell.angle_alpha   90.00
_cell.angle_beta   90.00
_cell.angle_gamma   90.00
#
_symmetry.space_group_name_H-M   'P 1'
#
loop_
_entity.id
_entity.type
_entity.pdbx_description
1 polymer ?
#
loop_
_entity_poly.entity_id
_entity_poly.type
_entity_poly.pdbx_seq_one_letter_code
_entity_poly.pdbx_strand_id
1 'polypeptide(L)'
;MASSEQYKRQIMKDLAQGDVESLDDTTAESTAEYQNFDDFAQRTTPDQRRQLFGRSLHPDRIPTSQMEPELQNAIAQIKPNERDDVARAFFKHLKERKLDEKHLEQQLGLSTHHASRMTADDVSKLASFAYHNHPDIFREVLAEQPGIIKFLSNPVVAGILGIAAAKWLGGRK
;
A
#
# COMPACT_ATOMS: atom_id res chain seq x y z
N MET A 1 16.93 -14.06 -33.66
CA MET A 1 16.81 -13.75 -32.22
C MET A 1 17.54 -12.44 -31.94
N ALA A 2 16.83 -11.31 -31.94
CA ALA A 2 17.44 -9.97 -31.84
C ALA A 2 16.77 -9.05 -30.81
N SER A 3 15.76 -9.53 -30.08
CA SER A 3 14.88 -8.70 -29.25
C SER A 3 15.42 -8.44 -27.83
N SER A 4 16.24 -9.33 -27.25
CA SER A 4 16.71 -9.16 -25.86
C SER A 4 17.87 -8.18 -25.72
N GLU A 5 18.76 -8.13 -26.73
CA GLU A 5 19.91 -7.23 -26.76
C GLU A 5 19.49 -5.76 -26.92
N GLN A 6 18.45 -5.49 -27.73
CA GLN A 6 17.92 -4.13 -27.90
C GLN A 6 17.23 -3.64 -26.64
N TYR A 7 16.44 -4.48 -25.97
CA TYR A 7 15.76 -4.13 -24.73
C TYR A 7 16.76 -3.81 -23.60
N LYS A 8 17.80 -4.63 -23.46
CA LYS A 8 18.84 -4.42 -22.44
C LYS A 8 19.64 -3.13 -22.65
N ARG A 9 19.89 -2.75 -23.91
CA ARG A 9 20.56 -1.47 -24.24
C ARG A 9 19.69 -0.25 -23.96
N GLN A 10 18.37 -0.36 -24.17
CA GLN A 10 17.43 0.71 -23.86
C GLN A 10 17.41 0.98 -22.34
N ILE A 11 17.24 -0.07 -21.53
CA ILE A 11 17.19 0.02 -20.06
C ILE A 11 18.52 0.56 -19.49
N MET A 12 19.66 0.11 -20.03
CA MET A 12 20.98 0.58 -19.59
C MET A 12 21.23 2.04 -19.97
N LYS A 13 20.65 2.51 -21.08
CA LYS A 13 20.76 3.91 -21.51
C LYS A 13 19.90 4.83 -20.63
N ASP A 14 18.69 4.40 -20.27
CA ASP A 14 17.81 5.14 -19.37
C ASP A 14 18.37 5.21 -17.94
N LEU A 15 18.99 4.13 -17.45
CA LEU A 15 19.61 4.12 -16.12
C LEU A 15 20.91 4.95 -16.04
N ALA A 16 21.64 5.08 -17.15
CA ALA A 16 22.90 5.83 -17.22
C ALA A 16 22.69 7.34 -17.44
N GLN A 17 21.53 7.77 -17.93
CA GLN A 17 21.22 9.20 -18.12
C GLN A 17 20.86 9.92 -16.82
N GLY A 18 20.68 9.20 -15.70
CA GLY A 18 20.39 9.84 -14.41
C GLY A 18 19.12 10.69 -14.46
N ASP A 19 18.12 10.23 -15.22
CA ASP A 19 16.83 10.90 -15.33
C ASP A 19 16.05 10.68 -14.03
N VAL A 20 16.38 11.51 -13.04
CA VAL A 20 15.44 11.88 -11.98
C VAL A 20 14.41 12.80 -12.63
N GLU A 21 13.48 12.19 -13.36
CA GLU A 21 12.36 12.85 -14.00
C GLU A 21 11.62 13.63 -12.91
N SER A 22 11.90 14.93 -12.83
CA SER A 22 11.13 15.87 -12.04
C SER A 22 9.71 15.81 -12.60
N LEU A 23 8.74 15.54 -11.71
CA LEU A 23 7.32 15.40 -11.99
C LEU A 23 6.66 16.71 -12.49
N ASP A 24 7.22 17.32 -13.53
CA ASP A 24 6.69 18.53 -14.17
C ASP A 24 6.37 18.31 -15.66
N ASP A 25 6.75 17.17 -16.28
CA ASP A 25 6.63 17.01 -17.74
C ASP A 25 6.15 15.63 -18.23
N THR A 26 5.26 14.97 -17.50
CA THR A 26 4.43 13.90 -18.10
C THR A 26 3.10 14.46 -18.60
N THR A 27 3.15 15.00 -19.83
CA THR A 27 2.16 14.80 -20.88
C THR A 27 0.73 14.44 -20.43
N ALA A 28 -0.09 15.47 -20.26
CA ALA A 28 -1.42 15.71 -20.88
C ALA A 28 -2.41 14.57 -21.29
N GLU A 29 -2.23 13.28 -20.96
CA GLU A 29 -3.14 12.19 -21.43
C GLU A 29 -3.56 11.17 -20.36
N SER A 30 -3.68 11.56 -19.09
CA SER A 30 -4.34 10.67 -18.11
C SER A 30 -5.03 11.41 -16.97
N THR A 31 -6.23 11.91 -17.26
CA THR A 31 -7.34 11.68 -16.33
C THR A 31 -7.57 10.16 -16.22
N ALA A 32 -6.69 9.45 -15.52
CA ALA A 32 -6.88 8.04 -15.22
C ALA A 32 -7.94 7.95 -14.11
N GLU A 33 -9.21 8.10 -14.50
CA GLU A 33 -10.32 7.56 -13.72
C GLU A 33 -10.16 6.03 -13.71
N TYR A 34 -9.51 5.51 -12.69
CA TYR A 34 -9.46 4.08 -12.45
C TYR A 34 -10.90 3.60 -12.18
N GLN A 35 -11.39 2.69 -13.02
CA GLN A 35 -12.78 2.22 -12.93
C GLN A 35 -13.02 1.38 -11.66
N ASN A 36 -11.98 0.71 -11.16
CA ASN A 36 -12.01 -0.07 -9.92
C ASN A 36 -10.57 -0.34 -9.43
N PHE A 37 -10.45 -0.97 -8.26
CA PHE A 37 -9.16 -1.30 -7.67
C PHE A 37 -8.35 -2.33 -8.48
N ASP A 38 -9.00 -3.28 -9.16
CA ASP A 38 -8.29 -4.27 -9.99
C ASP A 38 -7.59 -3.57 -11.18
N ASP A 39 -8.24 -2.61 -11.85
CA ASP A 39 -7.63 -1.78 -12.91
C ASP A 39 -6.46 -0.97 -12.37
N PHE A 40 -6.64 -0.36 -11.20
CA PHE A 40 -5.58 0.37 -10.50
C PHE A 40 -4.38 -0.53 -10.20
N ALA A 41 -4.59 -1.70 -9.59
CA ALA A 41 -3.53 -2.61 -9.17
C ALA A 41 -2.75 -3.21 -10.35
N GLN A 42 -3.43 -3.46 -11.48
CA GLN A 42 -2.82 -3.97 -12.72
C GLN A 42 -2.00 -2.90 -13.45
N ARG A 43 -2.43 -1.63 -13.38
CA ARG A 43 -1.80 -0.53 -14.12
C ARG A 43 -0.75 0.23 -13.33
N THR A 44 -0.67 -0.01 -12.02
CA THR A 44 0.30 0.66 -11.14
C THR A 44 1.38 -0.28 -10.64
N THR A 45 2.60 0.22 -10.64
CA THR A 45 3.75 -0.46 -10.04
C THR A 45 3.72 -0.35 -8.50
N PRO A 46 4.43 -1.24 -7.78
CA PRO A 46 4.52 -1.16 -6.32
C PRO A 46 5.04 0.19 -5.80
N ASP A 47 5.95 0.84 -6.54
CA ASP A 47 6.52 2.13 -6.16
C ASP A 47 5.49 3.26 -6.30
N GLN A 48 4.76 3.29 -7.43
CA GLN A 48 3.64 4.21 -7.63
C GLN A 48 2.56 4.04 -6.55
N ARG A 49 2.27 2.80 -6.15
CA ARG A 49 1.38 2.49 -5.04
C ARG A 49 1.88 3.07 -3.71
N ARG A 50 3.16 2.89 -3.37
CA ARG A 50 3.76 3.51 -2.16
C ARG A 50 3.59 5.02 -2.14
N GLN A 51 3.76 5.68 -3.29
CA GLN A 51 3.63 7.14 -3.40
C GLN A 51 2.17 7.61 -3.27
N LEU A 52 1.23 6.90 -3.91
CA LEU A 52 -0.19 7.23 -3.89
C LEU A 52 -0.82 6.97 -2.52
N PHE A 53 -0.66 5.76 -1.99
CA PHE A 53 -1.14 5.41 -0.65
C PHE A 53 -0.50 6.28 0.41
N GLY A 54 0.74 6.69 0.18
CA GLY A 54 1.44 7.54 1.10
C GLY A 54 0.88 8.91 1.37
N ARG A 55 0.17 9.46 0.39
CA ARG A 55 -0.48 10.75 0.55
C ARG A 55 -1.92 10.56 1.01
N SER A 56 -2.58 9.49 0.59
CA SER A 56 -4.02 9.29 0.79
C SER A 56 -4.37 8.57 2.09
N LEU A 57 -3.58 7.57 2.50
CA LEU A 57 -3.78 6.75 3.70
C LEU A 57 -2.93 7.27 4.86
N HIS A 58 -3.04 8.57 5.17
CA HIS A 58 -2.37 9.16 6.34
C HIS A 58 -3.38 9.35 7.48
N PRO A 59 -2.99 9.13 8.76
CA PRO A 59 -3.86 9.37 9.91
C PRO A 59 -4.46 10.79 9.97
N ASP A 60 -3.77 11.79 9.41
CA ASP A 60 -4.27 13.17 9.28
C ASP A 60 -5.49 13.31 8.34
N ARG A 61 -5.63 12.40 7.36
CA ARG A 61 -6.73 12.42 6.40
C ARG A 61 -7.85 11.47 6.79
N ILE A 62 -7.48 10.28 7.28
CA ILE A 62 -8.42 9.28 7.74
C ILE A 62 -8.08 9.01 9.20
N PRO A 63 -8.89 9.49 10.16
CA PRO A 63 -8.61 9.25 11.56
C PRO A 63 -8.61 7.74 11.84
N THR A 64 -7.74 7.28 12.76
CA THR A 64 -7.59 5.86 13.10
C THR A 64 -8.94 5.20 13.41
N SER A 65 -9.83 5.87 14.16
CA SER A 65 -11.17 5.38 14.48
C SER A 65 -12.07 5.09 13.26
N GLN A 66 -11.79 5.69 12.10
CA GLN A 66 -12.47 5.37 10.84
C GLN A 66 -11.76 4.29 10.04
N MET A 67 -10.43 4.20 10.13
CA MET A 67 -9.63 3.22 9.39
C MET A 67 -9.64 1.83 10.02
N GLU A 68 -9.66 1.73 11.35
CA GLU A 68 -9.68 0.45 12.08
C GLU A 68 -10.83 -0.48 11.69
N PRO A 69 -12.11 -0.05 11.69
CA PRO A 69 -13.21 -0.93 11.30
C PRO A 69 -13.12 -1.34 9.82
N GLU A 70 -12.57 -0.46 8.97
CA GLU A 70 -12.36 -0.72 7.55
C GLU A 70 -11.28 -1.79 7.33
N LEU A 71 -10.16 -1.68 8.05
CA LEU A 71 -9.11 -2.69 8.05
C LEU A 71 -9.63 -4.02 8.58
N GLN A 72 -10.41 -4.01 9.66
CA GLN A 72 -11.00 -5.21 10.22
C GLN A 72 -11.93 -5.91 9.21
N ASN A 73 -12.80 -5.16 8.57
CA ASN A 73 -13.71 -5.68 7.54
C ASN A 73 -12.95 -6.19 6.30
N ALA A 74 -11.89 -5.48 5.89
CA ALA A 74 -11.07 -5.88 4.76
C ALA A 74 -10.28 -7.16 5.03
N ILE A 75 -9.60 -7.21 6.18
CA ILE A 75 -8.78 -8.35 6.62
C ILE A 75 -9.63 -9.59 6.94
N ALA A 76 -10.89 -9.40 7.32
CA ALA A 76 -11.84 -10.50 7.47
C ALA A 76 -12.26 -11.13 6.11
N GLN A 77 -12.20 -10.36 5.02
CA GLN A 77 -12.63 -10.79 3.68
C GLN A 77 -11.49 -11.32 2.80
N ILE A 78 -10.24 -10.98 3.09
CA ILE A 78 -9.08 -11.54 2.37
C ILE A 78 -8.94 -13.04 2.64
N LYS A 79 -8.33 -13.76 1.70
CA LYS A 79 -8.13 -15.20 1.87
C LYS A 79 -7.12 -15.47 3.00
N PRO A 80 -7.21 -16.62 3.69
CA PRO A 80 -6.29 -16.96 4.78
C PRO A 80 -4.80 -16.89 4.37
N ASN A 81 -4.45 -17.35 3.17
CA ASN A 81 -3.08 -17.27 2.68
C ASN A 81 -2.60 -15.84 2.44
N GLU A 82 -3.47 -14.96 1.90
CA GLU A 82 -3.15 -13.54 1.71
C GLU A 82 -3.00 -12.83 3.05
N ARG A 83 -3.82 -13.21 4.04
CA ARG A 83 -3.69 -12.72 5.41
C ARG A 83 -2.35 -13.11 6.03
N ASP A 84 -1.91 -14.35 5.81
CA ASP A 84 -0.61 -14.83 6.29
C ASP A 84 0.54 -14.02 5.66
N ASP A 85 0.45 -13.71 4.37
CA ASP A 85 1.43 -12.90 3.66
C ASP A 85 1.47 -11.45 4.18
N VAL A 86 0.30 -10.87 4.44
CA VAL A 86 0.15 -9.55 5.07
C VAL A 86 0.79 -9.53 6.46
N ALA A 87 0.46 -10.49 7.31
CA ALA A 87 1.01 -10.59 8.67
C ALA A 87 2.54 -10.73 8.62
N ARG A 88 3.06 -11.55 7.71
CA ARG A 88 4.49 -11.74 7.52
C ARG A 88 5.18 -10.45 7.07
N ALA A 89 4.57 -9.70 6.15
CA ALA A 89 5.08 -8.42 5.70
C ALA A 89 5.12 -7.39 6.84
N PHE A 90 4.05 -7.30 7.65
CA PHE A 90 4.04 -6.44 8.83
C PHE A 90 5.17 -6.79 9.80
N PHE A 91 5.31 -8.06 10.20
CA PHE A 91 6.39 -8.44 11.11
C PHE A 91 7.78 -8.20 10.54
N LYS A 92 7.99 -8.45 9.25
CA LYS A 92 9.26 -8.16 8.56
C LYS A 92 9.63 -6.68 8.72
N HIS A 93 8.74 -5.77 8.36
CA HIS A 93 9.00 -4.32 8.39
C HIS A 93 9.06 -3.76 9.82
N LEU A 94 8.22 -4.25 10.73
CA LEU A 94 8.26 -3.88 12.16
C LEU A 94 9.59 -4.30 12.81
N LYS A 95 10.11 -5.47 12.44
CA LYS A 95 11.41 -5.95 12.92
C LYS A 95 12.58 -5.08 12.44
N GLU A 96 12.51 -4.53 11.23
CA GLU A 96 13.49 -3.56 10.74
C GLU A 96 13.53 -2.27 11.58
N ARG A 97 12.42 -1.93 12.26
CA ARG A 97 12.33 -0.86 13.27
C ARG A 97 12.69 -1.30 14.70
N LYS A 98 13.25 -2.49 14.87
CA LYS A 98 13.59 -3.10 16.18
C LYS A 98 12.38 -3.34 17.08
N LEU A 99 11.19 -3.49 16.51
CA LEU A 99 10.01 -3.94 17.25
C LEU A 99 10.00 -5.47 17.25
N ASP A 100 10.09 -6.05 18.44
CA ASP A 100 10.12 -7.50 18.60
C ASP A 100 8.72 -8.09 18.50
N GLU A 101 8.59 -9.20 17.77
CA GLU A 101 7.32 -9.88 17.49
C GLU A 101 6.63 -10.35 18.78
N LYS A 102 7.39 -10.81 19.79
CA LYS A 102 6.82 -11.23 21.08
C LYS A 102 6.34 -10.06 21.90
N HIS A 103 7.05 -8.93 21.83
CA HIS A 103 6.61 -7.71 22.50
C HIS A 103 5.32 -7.18 21.88
N LEU A 104 5.24 -7.20 20.54
CA LEU A 104 4.03 -6.83 19.81
C LEU A 104 2.85 -7.78 20.14
N GLU A 105 3.11 -9.08 20.26
CA GLU A 105 2.09 -10.06 20.70
C GLU A 105 1.48 -9.67 22.05
N GLN A 106 2.31 -9.35 23.03
CA GLN A 106 1.85 -8.96 24.37
C GLN A 106 1.18 -7.58 24.38
N GLN A 107 1.77 -6.60 23.70
CA GLN A 107 1.30 -5.22 23.70
C GLN A 107 -0.05 -5.06 22.99
N LEU A 108 -0.25 -5.79 21.89
CA LEU A 108 -1.47 -5.73 21.09
C LEU A 108 -2.50 -6.79 21.49
N GLY A 109 -2.16 -7.68 22.41
CA GLY A 109 -3.00 -8.82 22.79
C GLY A 109 -3.30 -9.71 21.59
N LEU A 110 -2.26 -10.05 20.82
CA LEU A 110 -2.36 -10.99 19.71
C LEU A 110 -2.42 -12.41 20.26
N SER A 111 -3.21 -13.25 19.61
CA SER A 111 -3.33 -14.67 19.94
C SER A 111 -2.03 -15.44 19.65
N THR A 112 -1.22 -14.93 18.70
CA THR A 112 0.09 -15.49 18.33
C THR A 112 0.89 -14.49 17.48
N HIS A 113 2.22 -14.55 17.57
CA HIS A 113 3.17 -13.89 16.67
C HIS A 113 3.45 -14.69 15.39
N HIS A 114 2.94 -15.91 15.25
CA HIS A 114 3.15 -16.71 14.04
C HIS A 114 2.15 -16.31 12.95
N ALA A 115 2.62 -15.63 11.91
CA ALA A 115 1.82 -15.14 10.79
C ALA A 115 0.79 -16.16 10.25
N SER A 116 1.17 -17.43 10.09
CA SER A 116 0.30 -18.50 9.55
C SER A 116 -0.80 -18.99 10.49
N ARG A 117 -0.79 -18.54 11.75
CA ARG A 117 -1.79 -18.89 12.77
C ARG A 117 -2.56 -17.67 13.26
N MET A 118 -2.29 -16.49 12.71
CA MET A 118 -2.98 -15.27 13.08
C MET A 118 -4.41 -15.28 12.58
N THR A 119 -5.32 -14.82 13.43
CA THR A 119 -6.71 -14.58 13.07
C THR A 119 -6.85 -13.26 12.31
N ALA A 120 -8.02 -13.02 11.70
CA ALA A 120 -8.32 -11.72 11.11
C ALA A 120 -8.22 -10.58 12.14
N ASP A 121 -8.63 -10.83 13.38
CA ASP A 121 -8.53 -9.87 14.49
C ASP A 121 -7.07 -9.52 14.82
N ASP A 122 -6.20 -10.53 14.93
CA ASP A 122 -4.79 -10.31 15.23
C ASP A 122 -4.08 -9.48 14.13
N VAL A 123 -4.36 -9.79 12.86
CA VAL A 123 -3.78 -9.04 11.73
C VAL A 123 -4.37 -7.64 11.63
N SER A 124 -5.64 -7.46 12.00
CA SER A 124 -6.28 -6.14 12.08
C SER A 124 -5.62 -5.28 13.15
N LYS A 125 -5.36 -5.82 14.34
CA LYS A 125 -4.62 -5.13 15.41
C LYS A 125 -3.22 -4.71 14.97
N LEU A 126 -2.50 -5.59 14.27
CA LEU A 126 -1.19 -5.23 13.68
C LEU A 126 -1.31 -4.09 12.67
N ALA A 127 -2.27 -4.19 11.75
CA ALA A 127 -2.49 -3.19 10.72
C ALA A 127 -2.87 -1.83 11.32
N SER A 128 -3.77 -1.80 12.31
CA SER A 128 -4.17 -0.61 13.05
C SER A 128 -3.01 -0.01 13.85
N PHE A 129 -2.22 -0.85 14.52
CA PHE A 129 -1.02 -0.41 15.23
C PHE A 129 -0.01 0.24 14.29
N ALA A 130 0.28 -0.41 13.16
CA ALA A 130 1.16 0.14 12.13
C ALA A 130 0.59 1.43 11.56
N TYR A 131 -0.71 1.48 11.25
CA TYR A 131 -1.36 2.69 10.73
C TYR A 131 -1.20 3.89 11.68
N HIS A 132 -1.35 3.67 12.99
CA HIS A 132 -1.28 4.72 13.99
C HIS A 132 0.17 5.12 14.35
N ASN A 133 1.07 4.16 14.54
CA ASN A 133 2.41 4.40 15.08
C ASN A 133 3.51 4.45 14.02
N HIS A 134 3.32 3.72 12.92
CA HIS A 134 4.30 3.55 11.84
C HIS A 134 3.62 3.62 10.46
N PRO A 135 3.03 4.77 10.10
CA PRO A 135 2.30 4.91 8.85
C PRO A 135 3.18 4.60 7.62
N ASP A 136 4.49 4.77 7.73
CA ASP A 136 5.49 4.35 6.74
C ASP A 136 5.45 2.83 6.48
N ILE A 137 5.49 2.01 7.53
CA ILE A 137 5.43 0.54 7.44
C ILE A 137 4.10 0.09 6.87
N PHE A 138 3.01 0.71 7.35
CA PHE A 138 1.68 0.39 6.85
C PHE A 138 1.57 0.60 5.33
N ARG A 139 2.06 1.73 4.83
CA ARG A 139 2.09 2.02 3.38
C ARG A 139 2.93 1.02 2.61
N GLU A 140 4.06 0.62 3.19
CA GLU A 140 4.98 -0.32 2.57
C GLU A 140 4.37 -1.72 2.44
N VAL A 141 3.73 -2.21 3.49
CA VAL A 141 3.00 -3.48 3.47
C VAL A 141 1.84 -3.42 2.48
N LEU A 142 1.08 -2.32 2.43
CA LEU A 142 -0.01 -2.15 1.46
C LEU A 142 0.47 -2.12 0.00
N ALA A 143 1.67 -1.58 -0.25
CA ALA A 143 2.25 -1.58 -1.59
C ALA A 143 2.71 -2.98 -2.02
N GLU A 144 3.27 -3.76 -1.09
CA GLU A 144 3.70 -5.14 -1.30
C GLU A 144 2.51 -6.11 -1.40
N GLN A 145 1.50 -5.94 -0.54
CA GLN A 145 0.33 -6.80 -0.40
C GLN A 145 -0.95 -5.99 -0.67
N PRO A 146 -1.29 -5.74 -1.95
CA PRO A 146 -2.47 -4.95 -2.31
C PRO A 146 -3.80 -5.64 -1.97
N GLY A 147 -3.78 -6.90 -1.53
CA GLY A 147 -4.96 -7.69 -1.22
C GLY A 147 -5.92 -7.03 -0.23
N ILE A 148 -5.41 -6.37 0.82
CA ILE A 148 -6.24 -5.68 1.81
C ILE A 148 -7.03 -4.53 1.19
N ILE A 149 -6.41 -3.79 0.26
CA ILE A 149 -6.96 -2.54 -0.28
C ILE A 149 -8.20 -2.80 -1.13
N LYS A 150 -8.27 -3.96 -1.79
CA LYS A 150 -9.43 -4.40 -2.56
C LYS A 150 -10.71 -4.51 -1.72
N PHE A 151 -10.56 -4.77 -0.43
CA PHE A 151 -11.69 -5.02 0.48
C PHE A 151 -11.93 -3.87 1.47
N LEU A 152 -11.13 -2.79 1.40
CA LEU A 152 -11.50 -1.53 2.06
C LEU A 152 -12.76 -0.98 1.40
N SER A 153 -13.65 -0.33 2.16
CA SER A 153 -14.91 0.14 1.62
C SER A 153 -14.72 1.12 0.46
N ASN A 154 -15.67 1.07 -0.47
CA ASN A 154 -15.71 1.92 -1.66
C ASN A 154 -15.52 3.43 -1.38
N PRO A 155 -16.00 4.04 -0.27
CA PRO A 155 -15.73 5.45 0.05
C PRO A 155 -14.26 5.73 0.40
N VAL A 156 -13.57 4.81 1.07
CA VAL A 156 -12.14 4.95 1.38
C VAL A 156 -11.33 4.81 0.09
N VAL A 157 -11.64 3.79 -0.72
CA VAL A 157 -11.03 3.58 -2.03
C VAL A 157 -11.34 4.75 -2.98
N ALA A 158 -12.57 5.23 -3.03
CA ALA A 158 -13.00 6.40 -3.80
C ALA A 158 -12.41 7.71 -3.26
N GLY A 159 -12.13 7.82 -1.97
CA GLY A 159 -11.39 8.94 -1.39
C GLY A 159 -9.93 8.95 -1.83
N ILE A 160 -9.28 7.78 -1.86
CA ILE A 160 -7.91 7.63 -2.38
C ILE A 160 -7.86 7.96 -3.88
N LEU A 161 -8.78 7.40 -4.67
CA LEU A 161 -8.87 7.62 -6.12
C LEU A 161 -9.32 9.05 -6.46
N GLY A 162 -10.25 9.61 -5.70
CA GLY A 162 -10.80 10.95 -5.88
C GLY A 162 -9.81 12.06 -5.52
N ILE A 163 -8.99 11.89 -4.49
CA ILE A 163 -7.91 12.84 -4.17
C ILE A 163 -6.78 12.77 -5.21
N ALA A 164 -6.46 11.57 -5.73
CA ALA A 164 -5.52 11.42 -6.83
C ALA A 164 -6.00 12.19 -8.08
N ALA A 165 -7.29 12.08 -8.43
CA ALA A 165 -7.90 12.82 -9.54
C ALA A 165 -7.96 14.35 -9.27
N ALA A 166 -8.36 14.79 -8.08
CA ALA A 166 -8.57 16.20 -7.75
C ALA A 166 -7.28 17.03 -7.76
N LYS A 167 -6.14 16.45 -7.36
CA LYS A 167 -4.85 17.16 -7.36
C LYS A 167 -4.31 17.44 -8.76
N TRP A 168 -4.77 16.70 -9.77
CA TRP A 168 -4.39 16.91 -11.17
C TRP A 168 -5.27 17.97 -11.87
N LEU A 169 -6.49 18.18 -11.36
CA LEU A 169 -7.39 19.27 -11.79
C LEU A 169 -7.03 20.63 -11.16
N GLY A 170 -6.44 20.65 -9.96
CA GLY A 170 -6.08 21.88 -9.24
C GLY A 170 -4.79 22.58 -9.70
N GLY A 171 -4.02 21.99 -10.63
CA GLY A 171 -2.77 22.56 -11.15
C GLY A 171 -2.95 23.58 -12.29
N ARG A 172 -4.17 23.82 -12.76
CA ARG A 172 -4.46 24.94 -13.68
C ARG A 172 -4.85 26.19 -12.89
N LYS A 173 -3.85 26.99 -12.54
CA LYS A 173 -4.01 28.45 -12.47
C LYS A 173 -2.67 29.13 -12.74
#